data_AF-A0A955TG98-F1
#
_entry.id   AF-A0A955TG98-F1
#
_cell.length_a   1.000
_cell.length_b   1.000
_cell.length_c   1.000
_cell.angle_alpha   90.00
_cell.angle_beta   90.00
_cell.angle_gamma   90.00
#
_symmetry.space_group_name_H-M   'P 1'
#
loop_
_entity.id
_entity.type
_entity.pdbx_description
1 polymer ?
#
loop_
_entity_poly.entity_id
_entity_poly.type
_entity_poly.pdbx_seq_one_letter_code
_entity_poly.pdbx_strand_id
1 'polypeptide(L)'
;PALAFTVVIMGGGMQILFGLLGFGHYIALVPYPVISGFMSGIGCIILILQVGPLVGFEAKPEGIYANLVAIPEFLSNPFPQATILGLLTIAIMYLTPVRMSQLIPPQLLALCAGTLGAYFFFPHAPVIGTVPEGFPSLMIPDMESSVFLLMIEGAVVLALLG
;
A
#
# COMPACT_ATOMS: atom_id res chain seq x y z
N PRO A 1 -4.15 13.49 -7.76
CA PRO A 1 -4.81 13.38 -6.43
C PRO A 1 -6.33 13.53 -6.50
N ALA A 2 -6.85 14.54 -7.22
CA ALA A 2 -8.29 14.82 -7.34
C ALA A 2 -9.10 13.69 -8.01
N LEU A 3 -8.58 13.07 -9.07
CA LEU A 3 -9.24 11.96 -9.77
C LEU A 3 -9.40 10.72 -8.86
N ALA A 4 -8.32 10.31 -8.19
CA ALA A 4 -8.38 9.17 -7.26
C ALA A 4 -9.36 9.42 -6.10
N PHE A 5 -9.38 10.64 -5.56
CA PHE A 5 -10.35 11.02 -4.53
C PHE A 5 -11.80 10.94 -5.03
N THR A 6 -12.05 11.37 -6.26
CA THR A 6 -13.37 11.28 -6.90
C THR A 6 -13.82 9.83 -7.08
N VAL A 7 -12.92 8.94 -7.53
CA VAL A 7 -13.19 7.51 -7.67
C VAL A 7 -13.54 6.87 -6.32
N VAL A 8 -12.84 7.24 -5.24
CA VAL A 8 -13.13 6.75 -3.88
C VAL A 8 -14.50 7.23 -3.39
N ILE A 9 -14.86 8.50 -3.61
CA ILE A 9 -16.19 9.02 -3.27
C ILE A 9 -17.28 8.29 -4.06
N MET A 10 -17.08 8.11 -5.37
CA MET A 10 -18.00 7.36 -6.21
C MET A 10 -18.16 5.92 -5.72
N GLY A 11 -17.05 5.24 -5.41
CA GLY A 11 -17.06 3.88 -4.87
C GLY A 11 -17.83 3.79 -3.55
N GLY A 12 -17.58 4.70 -2.62
CA GLY A 12 -18.35 4.79 -1.36
C GLY A 12 -19.84 5.05 -1.57
N GLY A 13 -20.19 5.92 -2.53
CA GLY A 13 -21.57 6.13 -2.95
C GLY A 13 -22.23 4.86 -3.50
N MET A 14 -21.50 4.08 -4.30
CA MET A 14 -21.96 2.80 -4.82
C MET A 14 -22.10 1.74 -3.72
N GLN A 15 -21.20 1.69 -2.74
CA GLN A 15 -21.32 0.80 -1.57
C GLN A 15 -22.58 1.11 -0.76
N ILE A 16 -22.89 2.39 -0.53
CA ILE A 16 -24.14 2.82 0.13
C ILE A 16 -25.34 2.34 -0.69
N LEU A 17 -25.33 2.55 -2.01
CA LEU A 17 -26.40 2.09 -2.91
C LEU A 17 -26.58 0.57 -2.84
N PHE A 18 -25.50 -0.20 -2.88
CA PHE A 18 -25.53 -1.66 -2.78
C PHE A 18 -26.04 -2.13 -1.41
N GLY A 19 -25.67 -1.45 -0.34
CA GLY A 19 -26.18 -1.69 1.01
C GLY A 19 -27.70 -1.47 1.10
N LEU A 20 -28.20 -0.38 0.51
CA LEU A 20 -29.65 -0.07 0.47
C LEU A 20 -30.44 -1.07 -0.39
N LEU A 21 -29.85 -1.56 -1.48
CA LEU A 21 -30.47 -2.55 -2.36
C LEU A 21 -30.36 -3.99 -1.84
N GLY A 22 -29.66 -4.22 -0.72
CA GLY A 22 -29.52 -5.54 -0.12
C GLY A 22 -28.52 -6.46 -0.83
N PHE A 23 -27.61 -5.90 -1.65
CA PHE A 23 -26.63 -6.70 -2.39
C PHE A 23 -25.62 -7.44 -1.49
N GLY A 24 -25.49 -7.03 -0.22
CA GLY A 24 -24.59 -7.67 0.74
C GLY A 24 -24.85 -9.16 0.96
N HIS A 25 -26.09 -9.65 0.78
CA HIS A 25 -26.38 -11.08 0.90
C HIS A 25 -25.69 -11.92 -0.19
N TYR A 26 -25.51 -11.35 -1.39
CA TYR A 26 -24.88 -12.05 -2.51
C TYR A 26 -23.36 -12.14 -2.37
N ILE A 27 -22.72 -11.16 -1.73
CA ILE A 27 -21.26 -11.19 -1.46
C ILE A 27 -20.92 -12.38 -0.54
N ALA A 28 -21.81 -12.75 0.38
CA ALA A 28 -21.63 -13.92 1.24
C ALA A 28 -21.61 -15.26 0.48
N LEU A 29 -22.05 -15.30 -0.78
CA LEU A 29 -22.04 -16.49 -1.63
C LEU A 29 -20.69 -16.71 -2.33
N VAL A 30 -19.74 -15.76 -2.22
CA VAL A 30 -18.42 -15.88 -2.84
C VAL A 30 -17.65 -17.05 -2.18
N PRO A 31 -17.20 -18.05 -2.95
CA PRO A 31 -16.50 -19.19 -2.39
C PRO A 31 -15.20 -18.80 -1.68
N TYR A 32 -14.90 -19.45 -0.55
CA TYR A 32 -13.63 -19.26 0.17
C TYR A 32 -12.38 -19.37 -0.72
N PRO A 33 -12.28 -20.31 -1.69
CA PRO A 33 -11.12 -20.38 -2.59
C PRO A 33 -10.88 -19.09 -3.39
N VAL A 34 -11.92 -18.35 -3.75
CA VAL A 34 -11.80 -17.08 -4.50
C VAL A 34 -11.23 -15.99 -3.60
N ILE A 35 -11.73 -15.88 -2.37
CA ILE A 35 -11.28 -14.90 -1.39
C ILE A 35 -9.81 -15.15 -1.02
N SER A 36 -9.48 -16.42 -0.71
CA SER A 36 -8.11 -16.82 -0.38
C SER A 36 -7.15 -16.59 -1.56
N GLY A 37 -7.55 -16.93 -2.79
CA GLY A 37 -6.77 -16.67 -4.00
C GLY A 37 -6.53 -15.19 -4.24
N PHE A 38 -7.56 -14.35 -4.09
CA PHE A 38 -7.46 -12.90 -4.25
C PHE A 38 -6.53 -12.26 -3.20
N MET A 39 -6.69 -12.62 -1.91
CA MET A 39 -5.82 -12.13 -0.84
C MET A 39 -4.35 -12.55 -1.05
N SER A 40 -4.12 -13.79 -1.51
CA SER A 40 -2.78 -14.29 -1.82
C SER A 40 -2.17 -13.55 -3.02
N GLY A 41 -2.99 -13.27 -4.05
CA GLY A 41 -2.59 -12.46 -5.20
C GLY A 41 -2.16 -11.04 -4.81
N ILE A 42 -2.95 -10.35 -3.98
CA ILE A 42 -2.57 -9.03 -3.43
C ILE A 42 -1.27 -9.15 -2.63
N GLY A 43 -1.11 -10.19 -1.81
CA GLY A 43 0.13 -10.43 -1.07
C GLY A 43 1.36 -10.54 -1.99
N CYS A 44 1.26 -11.30 -3.08
CA CYS A 44 2.32 -11.40 -4.09
C CYS A 44 2.60 -10.04 -4.76
N ILE A 45 1.56 -9.27 -5.10
CA ILE A 45 1.69 -7.93 -5.69
C ILE A 45 2.45 -7.01 -4.73
N ILE A 46 2.08 -6.99 -3.45
CA ILE A 46 2.77 -6.19 -2.43
C ILE A 46 4.23 -6.61 -2.33
N LEU A 47 4.53 -7.92 -2.27
CA LEU A 47 5.92 -8.40 -2.19
C LEU A 47 6.75 -7.91 -3.38
N ILE A 48 6.24 -8.01 -4.61
CA ILE A 48 6.92 -7.55 -5.82
C ILE A 48 7.19 -6.04 -5.75
N LEU A 49 6.19 -5.24 -5.39
CA LEU A 49 6.31 -3.78 -5.31
C LEU A 49 7.24 -3.32 -4.19
N GLN A 50 7.44 -4.12 -3.15
CA GLN A 50 8.30 -3.79 -2.01
C GLN A 50 9.76 -4.19 -2.21
N VAL A 51 10.09 -5.04 -3.20
CA VAL A 51 11.49 -5.43 -3.45
C VAL A 51 12.38 -4.22 -3.75
N GLY A 52 11.94 -3.29 -4.60
CA GLY A 52 12.67 -2.06 -4.91
C GLY A 52 12.93 -1.19 -3.66
N PRO A 53 11.87 -0.76 -2.94
CA PRO A 53 12.02 0.02 -1.71
C PRO A 53 12.88 -0.67 -0.65
N LEU A 54 12.82 -2.00 -0.53
CA LEU A 54 13.64 -2.76 0.41
C LEU A 54 15.14 -2.57 0.17
N VAL A 55 15.57 -2.47 -1.09
CA VAL A 55 16.97 -2.24 -1.46
C VAL A 55 17.30 -0.78 -1.79
N GLY A 56 16.37 0.15 -1.53
CA GLY A 56 16.59 1.59 -1.63
C GLY A 56 16.23 2.24 -2.97
N PHE A 57 15.45 1.56 -3.82
CA PHE A 57 14.90 2.14 -5.05
C PHE A 57 13.42 2.50 -4.87
N GLU A 58 12.97 3.54 -5.56
CA GLU A 58 11.53 3.83 -5.65
C GLU A 58 10.82 2.81 -6.54
N ALA A 59 9.58 2.45 -6.17
CA ALA A 59 8.78 1.57 -7.02
C ALA A 59 8.44 2.27 -8.33
N LYS A 60 8.61 1.58 -9.46
CA LYS A 60 8.31 2.15 -10.78
C LYS A 60 6.81 2.49 -10.89
N PRO A 61 6.44 3.70 -11.38
CA PRO A 61 5.03 4.13 -11.45
C PRO A 61 4.21 3.37 -12.50
N GLU A 62 4.90 2.68 -13.42
CA GLU A 62 4.34 1.85 -14.50
C GLU A 62 3.63 0.57 -13.99
N GLY A 63 3.70 0.30 -12.68
CA GLY A 63 2.95 -0.78 -12.03
C GLY A 63 3.73 -2.08 -11.88
N ILE A 64 3.00 -3.18 -11.69
CA ILE A 64 3.55 -4.46 -11.19
C ILE A 64 4.54 -5.07 -12.19
N TYR A 65 4.19 -5.09 -13.48
CA TYR A 65 5.02 -5.69 -14.52
C TYR A 65 6.40 -5.02 -14.62
N ALA A 66 6.42 -3.67 -14.60
CA ALA A 66 7.66 -2.91 -14.64
C ALA A 66 8.55 -3.16 -13.42
N ASN A 67 7.96 -3.26 -12.23
CA ASN A 67 8.70 -3.58 -11.01
C ASN A 67 9.24 -5.02 -11.04
N LEU A 68 8.47 -5.98 -11.56
CA LEU A 68 8.89 -7.38 -11.67
C LEU A 68 10.10 -7.56 -12.59
N VAL A 69 10.10 -6.88 -13.75
CA VAL A 69 11.23 -6.91 -14.70
C VAL A 69 12.45 -6.17 -14.14
N ALA A 70 12.24 -5.17 -13.28
CA ALA A 70 13.32 -4.40 -12.66
C ALA A 70 14.00 -5.08 -11.45
N ILE A 71 13.45 -6.19 -10.93
CA ILE A 71 14.03 -6.89 -9.77
C ILE A 71 15.52 -7.23 -9.94
N PRO A 72 15.99 -7.80 -11.07
CA PRO A 72 17.41 -8.11 -11.25
C PRO A 72 18.30 -6.86 -11.21
N GLU A 73 17.80 -5.74 -11.74
CA GLU A 73 18.49 -4.45 -11.72
C GLU A 73 18.61 -3.92 -10.29
N PHE A 74 17.51 -3.95 -9.52
CA PHE A 74 17.48 -3.54 -8.11
C PHE A 74 18.45 -4.36 -7.24
N LEU A 75 18.49 -5.68 -7.45
CA LEU A 75 19.36 -6.57 -6.69
C LEU A 75 20.84 -6.49 -7.10
N SER A 76 21.14 -6.00 -8.30
CA SER A 76 22.53 -5.86 -8.76
C SER A 76 23.24 -4.64 -8.18
N ASN A 77 22.49 -3.59 -7.83
CA ASN A 77 23.04 -2.33 -7.29
C ASN A 77 22.29 -1.86 -6.04
N PRO A 78 22.20 -2.68 -4.97
CA PRO A 78 21.43 -2.31 -3.79
C PRO A 78 22.06 -1.14 -3.05
N PHE A 79 21.23 -0.24 -2.52
CA PHE A 79 21.68 0.79 -1.60
C PHE A 79 21.90 0.17 -0.21
N PRO A 80 23.14 0.06 0.30
CA PRO A 80 23.42 -0.77 1.47
C PRO A 80 22.69 -0.28 2.73
N GLN A 81 22.59 1.03 2.92
CA GLN A 81 21.96 1.59 4.12
C GLN A 81 20.45 1.34 4.17
N ALA A 82 19.77 1.44 3.02
CA ALA A 82 18.35 1.13 2.89
C ALA A 82 18.10 -0.36 3.12
N THR A 83 18.95 -1.20 2.52
CA THR A 83 18.86 -2.66 2.67
C THR A 83 19.03 -3.08 4.13
N ILE A 84 19.99 -2.50 4.84
CA ILE A 84 20.20 -2.78 6.28
C ILE A 84 18.97 -2.36 7.10
N LEU A 85 18.42 -1.16 6.85
CA LEU A 85 17.23 -0.68 7.54
C LEU A 85 16.01 -1.58 7.23
N GLY A 86 15.82 -1.98 5.98
CA GLY A 86 14.75 -2.89 5.57
C GLY A 86 14.86 -4.26 6.22
N LEU A 87 16.06 -4.85 6.25
CA LEU A 87 16.33 -6.11 6.94
C LEU A 87 16.14 -5.99 8.46
N LEU A 88 16.55 -4.87 9.04
CA LEU A 88 16.31 -4.56 10.45
C LEU A 88 14.80 -4.49 10.74
N THR A 89 14.02 -3.82 9.89
CA THR A 89 12.55 -3.75 10.02
C THR A 89 11.92 -5.14 9.99
N ILE A 90 12.33 -6.01 9.05
CA ILE A 90 11.88 -7.41 8.99
C ILE A 90 12.30 -8.18 10.25
N ALA A 91 13.55 -8.00 10.69
CA ALA A 91 14.07 -8.66 11.89
C ALA A 91 13.29 -8.25 13.14
N ILE A 92 13.00 -6.96 13.33
CA ILE A 92 12.18 -6.49 14.46
C ILE A 92 10.78 -7.11 14.37
N MET A 93 10.15 -7.09 13.19
CA MET A 93 8.80 -7.62 13.02
C MET A 93 8.70 -9.10 13.39
N TYR A 94 9.72 -9.91 13.07
CA TYR A 94 9.72 -11.36 13.32
C TYR A 94 10.27 -11.75 14.69
N LEU A 95 11.29 -11.05 15.20
CA LEU A 95 11.98 -11.37 16.46
C LEU A 95 11.34 -10.71 17.69
N THR A 96 10.43 -9.75 17.51
CA THR A 96 9.73 -9.12 18.65
C THR A 96 8.92 -10.18 19.40
N PRO A 97 9.17 -10.38 20.71
CA PRO A 97 8.49 -11.40 21.49
C PRO A 97 7.00 -11.07 21.64
N VAL A 98 6.16 -12.12 21.67
CA VAL A 98 4.68 -12.00 21.77
C VAL A 98 4.24 -11.15 22.96
N ARG A 99 4.98 -11.21 24.08
CA ARG A 99 4.68 -10.39 25.27
C ARG A 99 4.80 -8.89 25.00
N MET A 100 5.75 -8.47 24.18
CA MET A 100 5.91 -7.07 23.79
C MET A 100 4.91 -6.68 22.70
N SER A 101 4.62 -7.57 21.76
CA SER A 101 3.67 -7.29 20.67
C SER A 101 2.24 -7.05 21.15
N GLN A 102 1.89 -7.54 22.36
CA GLN A 102 0.60 -7.26 23.01
C GLN A 102 0.49 -5.83 23.54
N LEU A 103 1.62 -5.17 23.84
CA LEU A 103 1.65 -3.79 24.34
C LEU A 103 1.91 -2.79 23.22
N ILE A 104 2.88 -3.09 22.35
CA ILE A 104 3.30 -2.22 21.25
C ILE A 104 3.32 -3.04 19.96
N PRO A 105 2.53 -2.66 18.93
CA PRO A 105 2.59 -3.27 17.61
C PRO A 105 4.03 -3.34 17.08
N PRO A 106 4.52 -4.51 16.60
CA PRO A 106 5.87 -4.65 16.08
C PRO A 106 6.20 -3.66 14.94
N GLN A 107 5.19 -3.24 14.17
CA GLN A 107 5.32 -2.25 13.10
C GLN A 107 5.73 -0.88 13.65
N LEU A 108 5.16 -0.46 14.79
CA LEU A 108 5.53 0.80 15.44
C LEU A 108 6.94 0.73 16.03
N LEU A 109 7.30 -0.41 16.64
CA LEU A 109 8.68 -0.63 17.11
C LEU A 109 9.68 -0.54 15.97
N ALA A 110 9.39 -1.20 14.84
CA ALA A 110 10.25 -1.16 13.67
C ALA A 110 10.36 0.24 13.06
N LEU A 111 9.26 0.99 13.01
CA LEU A 111 9.25 2.38 12.53
C LEU A 111 10.11 3.29 13.41
N CYS A 112 9.95 3.22 14.74
CA CYS A 112 10.73 4.02 15.67
C CYS A 112 12.22 3.66 15.62
N ALA A 113 12.55 2.36 15.67
CA ALA A 113 13.92 1.89 15.60
C ALA A 113 14.58 2.22 14.25
N GLY A 114 13.85 2.05 13.14
CA GLY A 114 14.32 2.38 11.80
C GLY A 114 14.58 3.89 11.64
N THR A 115 13.67 4.74 12.11
CA THR A 115 13.83 6.20 12.06
C THR A 115 15.03 6.67 12.89
N LEU A 116 15.18 6.17 14.12
CA LEU A 116 16.34 6.50 14.97
C LEU A 116 17.64 5.95 14.36
N GLY A 117 17.61 4.72 13.85
CA GLY A 117 18.74 4.10 13.17
C GLY A 117 19.20 4.89 11.95
N ALA A 118 18.25 5.34 11.12
CA ALA A 118 18.52 6.18 9.96
C ALA A 118 19.14 7.52 10.37
N TYR A 119 18.55 8.20 11.35
CA TYR A 119 19.02 9.50 11.82
C TYR A 119 20.44 9.47 12.39
N PHE A 120 20.80 8.45 13.17
CA PHE A 120 22.11 8.38 13.83
C PHE A 120 23.19 7.67 13.01
N PHE A 121 22.85 6.62 12.25
CA PHE A 121 23.83 5.73 11.62
C PHE A 121 23.83 5.78 10.09
N PHE A 122 22.77 6.26 9.44
CA PHE A 122 22.61 6.19 7.98
C PHE A 122 22.13 7.51 7.36
N PRO A 123 22.97 8.56 7.36
CA PRO A 123 22.58 9.90 6.91
C PRO A 123 22.31 10.01 5.41
N HIS A 124 22.67 9.00 4.60
CA HIS A 124 22.46 8.98 3.16
C HIS A 124 21.34 8.02 2.74
N ALA A 125 20.63 7.42 3.70
CA ALA A 125 19.48 6.57 3.40
C ALA A 125 18.41 7.38 2.67
N PRO A 126 17.76 6.81 1.63
CA PRO A 126 16.59 7.43 1.03
C PRO A 126 15.52 7.58 2.11
N VAL A 127 15.11 8.82 2.38
CA VAL A 127 14.11 9.15 3.38
C VAL A 127 12.81 9.59 2.73
N ILE A 128 11.71 9.34 3.44
CA ILE A 128 10.42 9.93 3.10
C ILE A 128 10.57 11.44 3.26
N GLY A 129 10.19 12.20 2.22
CA GLY A 129 10.25 13.66 2.22
C GLY A 129 9.33 14.31 3.27
N THR A 130 9.13 15.62 3.15
CA THR A 130 8.27 16.36 4.08
C THR A 130 6.82 15.89 3.99
N VAL A 131 6.23 15.52 5.12
CA VAL A 131 4.79 15.26 5.23
C VAL A 131 4.06 16.61 5.36
N PRO A 132 3.03 16.90 4.56
CA PRO A 132 2.26 18.14 4.69
C PRO A 132 1.66 18.28 6.09
N GLU A 133 1.86 19.42 6.72
CA GLU A 133 1.29 19.73 8.03
C GLU A 133 -0.10 20.37 7.88
N GLY A 134 -1.05 19.99 8.74
CA GLY A 134 -2.40 20.55 8.79
C GLY A 134 -3.48 19.65 8.18
N PHE A 135 -4.69 20.19 8.08
CA PHE A 135 -5.82 19.47 7.50
C PHE A 135 -5.73 19.46 5.96
N PRO A 136 -6.10 18.36 5.30
CA PRO A 136 -6.21 18.34 3.85
C PRO A 136 -7.25 19.37 3.40
N SER A 137 -6.94 20.14 2.35
CA SER A 137 -7.93 21.02 1.73
C SER A 137 -9.10 20.18 1.21
N LEU A 138 -10.33 20.58 1.51
CA LEU A 138 -11.52 19.94 0.95
C LEU A 138 -11.45 20.02 -0.58
N MET A 139 -11.27 18.87 -1.24
CA MET A 139 -11.29 18.75 -2.69
C MET A 139 -12.72 18.44 -3.13
N ILE A 140 -13.27 19.25 -4.03
CA ILE A 140 -14.54 18.93 -4.69
C ILE A 140 -14.24 17.85 -5.74
N PRO A 141 -15.09 16.82 -5.89
CA PRO A 141 -14.89 15.78 -6.89
C PRO A 141 -14.81 16.40 -8.29
N ASP A 142 -13.76 16.05 -9.03
CA ASP A 142 -13.53 16.55 -10.38
C ASP A 142 -13.96 15.48 -11.39
N MET A 143 -14.90 15.83 -12.26
CA MET A 143 -15.51 14.93 -13.23
C MET A 143 -14.86 15.16 -14.60
N GLU A 144 -13.68 14.59 -14.79
CA GLU A 144 -12.96 14.70 -16.06
C GLU A 144 -13.60 13.79 -17.12
N SER A 145 -14.19 14.40 -18.16
CA SER A 145 -14.95 13.67 -19.19
C SER A 145 -14.12 12.64 -19.98
N SER A 146 -12.82 12.85 -20.11
CA SER A 146 -11.87 11.95 -20.79
C SER A 146 -11.68 10.63 -20.05
N VAL A 147 -11.71 10.65 -18.72
CA VAL A 147 -11.42 9.52 -17.84
C VAL A 147 -12.68 9.01 -17.13
N PHE A 148 -13.84 9.63 -17.37
CA PHE A 148 -15.08 9.34 -16.67
C PHE A 148 -15.48 7.85 -16.67
N LEU A 149 -15.33 7.17 -17.80
CA LEU A 149 -15.65 5.73 -17.89
C LEU A 149 -14.67 4.88 -17.06
N LEU A 150 -13.38 5.22 -17.09
CA LEU A 150 -12.36 4.58 -16.27
C LEU A 150 -12.60 4.85 -14.77
N MET A 151 -13.12 6.03 -14.42
CA MET A 151 -13.47 6.37 -13.04
C MET A 151 -14.66 5.54 -12.54
N ILE A 152 -15.68 5.34 -13.36
CA ILE A 152 -16.82 4.45 -13.03
C ILE A 152 -16.34 3.02 -12.86
N GLU A 153 -15.51 2.52 -13.79
CA GLU A 153 -14.94 1.17 -13.69
C GLU A 153 -14.16 1.00 -12.38
N GLY A 154 -13.25 1.94 -12.07
CA GLY A 154 -12.50 1.94 -10.83
C GLY A 154 -13.38 2.01 -9.59
N ALA A 155 -14.45 2.82 -9.62
CA ALA A 155 -15.39 2.96 -8.50
C ALA A 155 -16.21 1.69 -8.28
N VAL A 156 -16.66 1.03 -9.34
CA VAL A 156 -17.36 -0.26 -9.27
C VAL A 156 -16.45 -1.33 -8.67
N VAL A 157 -15.21 -1.43 -9.15
CA VAL A 157 -14.22 -2.40 -8.64
C VAL A 157 -13.95 -2.14 -7.15
N LEU A 158 -13.73 -0.88 -6.77
CA LEU A 158 -13.52 -0.50 -5.38
C LEU A 158 -14.74 -0.83 -4.50
N ALA A 159 -15.94 -0.57 -5.00
CA ALA A 159 -17.19 -0.82 -4.29
C ALA A 159 -17.55 -2.30 -4.13
N LEU A 160 -17.08 -3.17 -5.04
CA LEU A 160 -17.28 -4.62 -4.95
C LEU A 160 -16.23 -5.29 -4.05
N LEU A 161 -15.04 -4.70 -3.93
CA LEU A 161 -13.95 -5.22 -3.11
C LEU A 161 -14.06 -4.86 -1.62
N GLY A 162 -14.58 -3.67 -1.31
CA GLY A 162 -14.78 -3.18 0.06
C GLY A 162 -16.18 -3.46 0.58
#